data_AF-A0A2E3C711-F1
#
_entry.id   AF-A0A2E3C711-F1
#
_cell.length_a   1.000
_cell.length_b   1.000
_cell.length_c   1.000
_cell.angle_alpha   90.00
_cell.angle_beta   90.00
_cell.angle_gamma   90.00
#
_symmetry.space_group_name_H-M   'P 1'
#
loop_
_entity.id
_entity.type
_entity.pdbx_description
1 polymer ?
#
loop_
_entity_poly.entity_id
_entity_poly.type
_entity_poly.pdbx_seq_one_letter_code
_entity_poly.pdbx_strand_id
1 'polypeptide(L)'
;MAFGPMEGAILVGLFLILFGPSQLPKLARSLGQAKSEFNKGLVEGDVSNSTEDDLERGGMTESVALVEDAKSKGVEVKGRKPEDIKKDIKEAE
;
A
#
# COMPACT_ATOMS: atom_id res chain seq x y z
N MET A 1 -25.15 -12.50 38.21
CA MET A 1 -26.01 -11.37 37.79
C MET A 1 -25.55 -10.99 36.40
N ALA A 2 -26.38 -11.24 35.37
CA ALA A 2 -26.00 -10.92 33.99
C ALA A 2 -26.21 -9.43 33.75
N PHE A 3 -25.30 -8.80 33.01
CA PHE A 3 -25.50 -7.43 32.54
C PHE A 3 -26.72 -7.42 31.62
N GLY A 4 -27.78 -6.73 32.03
CA GLY A 4 -29.01 -6.67 31.27
C GLY A 4 -28.99 -5.54 30.23
N PRO A 5 -29.92 -5.58 29.27
CA PRO A 5 -30.10 -4.49 28.30
C PRO A 5 -30.38 -3.13 28.97
N MET A 6 -31.01 -3.13 30.15
CA MET A 6 -31.35 -1.93 30.90
C MET A 6 -30.10 -1.24 31.47
N GLU A 7 -29.20 -2.01 32.09
CA GLU A 7 -27.94 -1.50 32.64
C GLU A 7 -27.04 -0.93 31.53
N GLY A 8 -27.02 -1.58 30.36
CA GLY A 8 -26.32 -1.08 29.18
C GLY A 8 -26.89 0.26 28.67
N ALA A 9 -28.21 0.38 28.60
CA ALA A 9 -28.87 1.61 28.17
C ALA A 9 -28.59 2.79 29.11
N ILE A 10 -28.59 2.55 30.43
CA ILE A 10 -28.27 3.58 31.43
C ILE A 10 -26.82 4.05 31.27
N LEU A 11 -25.87 3.13 31.06
CA LEU A 11 -24.46 3.48 30.87
C LEU A 11 -24.24 4.30 29.59
N VAL A 12 -24.85 3.89 28.48
CA VAL A 12 -24.81 4.63 27.22
C VAL A 12 -25.46 6.01 27.40
N GLY A 13 -26.60 6.09 28.07
CA GLY A 13 -27.27 7.35 28.38
C GLY A 13 -26.38 8.30 29.19
N LEU A 14 -25.73 7.80 30.24
CA LEU A 14 -24.80 8.59 31.06
C LEU A 14 -23.60 9.07 30.24
N PHE A 15 -23.02 8.19 29.42
CA PHE A 15 -21.92 8.56 28.51
C PHE A 15 -22.36 9.68 27.55
N LEU A 16 -23.55 9.59 26.98
CA LEU A 16 -24.08 10.62 26.09
C LEU A 16 -24.35 11.95 26.78
N ILE A 17 -24.73 11.96 28.06
CA ILE A 17 -24.89 13.21 28.83
C ILE A 17 -23.53 13.85 29.09
N LEU A 18 -22.52 13.06 29.48
CA LEU A 18 -21.19 13.56 29.82
C LEU A 18 -20.41 14.06 28.60
N PHE A 19 -20.47 13.31 27.50
CA PHE A 19 -19.64 13.53 26.31
C PHE A 19 -20.42 14.11 25.13
N GLY A 20 -21.74 13.98 25.11
CA GLY A 20 -22.60 14.41 24.01
C GLY A 20 -22.79 13.34 22.92
N PRO A 21 -23.90 13.38 22.17
CA PRO A 21 -24.23 12.39 21.12
C PRO A 21 -23.26 12.41 19.93
N SER A 22 -22.54 13.51 19.72
CA SER A 22 -21.60 13.64 18.61
C SER A 22 -20.29 12.86 18.81
N GLN A 23 -19.96 12.43 20.04
CA GLN A 23 -18.67 11.80 20.31
C GLN A 23 -18.62 10.34 19.84
N LEU A 24 -19.72 9.59 19.94
CA LEU A 24 -19.80 8.23 19.39
C LEU A 24 -19.49 8.16 17.88
N PRO A 25 -20.12 8.97 16.99
CA PRO A 25 -19.80 8.92 15.57
C PRO A 25 -18.41 9.47 15.25
N LYS A 26 -17.90 10.45 16.01
CA LYS A 26 -16.52 10.95 15.83
C LYS A 26 -15.48 9.88 16.15
N LEU A 27 -15.64 9.18 17.29
CA LEU A 27 -14.76 8.08 17.67
C LEU A 27 -14.81 6.96 16.64
N ALA A 28 -16.00 6.53 16.21
CA ALA A 28 -16.16 5.50 15.17
C ALA A 28 -15.46 5.87 13.85
N ARG A 29 -15.61 7.12 13.39
CA ARG A 29 -14.92 7.62 12.19
C ARG A 29 -13.40 7.60 12.36
N SER A 30 -12.88 8.17 13.45
CA SER A 30 -11.44 8.22 13.70
C SER A 30 -10.82 6.83 13.83
N LEU A 31 -11.50 5.90 14.52
CA LEU A 31 -11.05 4.53 14.69
C LEU A 31 -11.14 3.75 13.38
N GLY A 32 -12.18 3.99 12.57
CA GLY A 32 -12.33 3.40 11.25
C GLY A 32 -11.23 3.85 10.30
N GLN A 33 -10.90 5.14 10.28
CA GLN A 33 -9.79 5.68 9.49
C GLN A 33 -8.44 5.11 9.95
N ALA A 34 -8.17 5.12 11.26
CA ALA A 34 -6.94 4.54 11.81
C ALA A 34 -6.80 3.04 11.47
N LYS A 35 -7.88 2.26 11.61
CA LYS A 35 -7.88 0.85 11.21
C LYS A 35 -7.70 0.68 9.70
N SER A 36 -8.30 1.55 8.88
CA SER A 36 -8.18 1.48 7.42
C SER A 36 -6.75 1.73 6.96
N GLU A 37 -6.11 2.80 7.44
CA GLU A 37 -4.71 3.12 7.14
C GLU A 37 -3.76 2.05 7.70
N PHE A 38 -4.05 1.49 8.87
CA PHE A 38 -3.29 0.37 9.42
C PHE A 38 -3.34 -0.87 8.51
N ASN A 39 -4.53 -1.28 8.05
CA ASN A 39 -4.63 -2.42 7.12
C ASN A 39 -3.97 -2.11 5.77
N LYS A 40 -4.09 -0.88 5.28
CA LYS A 40 -3.42 -0.43 4.07
C LYS A 40 -1.89 -0.55 4.21
N GLY A 41 -1.33 -0.08 5.32
CA GLY A 41 0.09 -0.21 5.62
C GLY A 41 0.56 -1.66 5.80
N LEU A 42 -0.28 -2.55 6.34
CA LEU A 42 0.02 -3.98 6.39
C LEU A 42 0.08 -4.60 4.98
N VAL A 43 -0.89 -4.27 4.12
CA VAL A 43 -0.91 -4.77 2.73
C VAL A 43 0.27 -4.20 1.95
N GLU A 44 0.48 -2.88 1.96
CA GLU A 44 1.62 -2.23 1.29
C GLU A 44 2.97 -2.72 1.81
N GLY A 45 3.07 -3.00 3.11
CA GLY A 45 4.24 -3.63 3.73
C GLY A 45 4.47 -5.09 3.29
N ASP A 46 3.41 -5.84 2.98
CA ASP A 46 3.51 -7.19 2.38
C ASP A 46 3.88 -7.13 0.89
N VAL A 47 3.52 -6.03 0.18
CA VAL A 47 3.91 -5.79 -1.22
C VAL A 47 5.30 -5.11 -1.35
N SER A 48 6.08 -5.04 -0.27
CA SER A 48 7.41 -4.43 -0.23
C SER A 48 8.46 -5.11 -1.13
N ASN A 49 8.09 -6.13 -1.90
CA ASN A 49 8.91 -6.64 -3.00
C ASN A 49 9.21 -5.56 -4.07
N SER A 50 8.36 -4.53 -4.16
CA SER A 50 8.53 -3.42 -5.10
C SER A 50 9.55 -2.37 -4.66
N THR A 51 9.81 -2.24 -3.35
CA THR A 51 10.88 -1.35 -2.86
C THR A 51 12.25 -2.03 -2.96
N GLU A 52 12.33 -3.34 -2.74
CA GLU A 52 13.53 -4.13 -3.02
C GLU A 52 13.86 -4.16 -4.53
N ASP A 53 12.87 -4.30 -5.42
CA ASP A 53 13.06 -4.21 -6.88
C ASP A 53 13.58 -2.82 -7.32
N ASP A 54 13.09 -1.72 -6.72
CA ASP A 54 13.58 -0.36 -7.01
C ASP A 54 14.99 -0.10 -6.43
N LEU A 55 15.34 -0.75 -5.31
CA LEU A 55 16.69 -0.74 -4.75
C LEU A 55 17.67 -1.59 -5.58
N GLU A 56 17.26 -2.74 -6.10
CA GLU A 56 18.06 -3.57 -7.02
C GLU A 56 18.34 -2.85 -8.35
N ARG A 57 17.45 -1.95 -8.80
CA ARG A 57 17.70 -1.04 -9.94
C ARG A 57 18.56 0.17 -9.60
N GLY A 58 19.12 0.27 -8.38
CA GLY A 58 19.98 1.38 -7.98
C GLY A 58 19.29 2.76 -8.01
N GLY A 59 17.95 2.80 -7.87
CA GLY A 59 17.18 4.05 -7.95
C GLY A 59 16.97 4.60 -9.37
N MET A 60 17.13 3.78 -10.41
CA MET A 60 16.89 4.16 -11.81
C MET A 60 15.49 3.77 -12.28
N THR A 61 14.86 4.62 -13.11
CA THR A 61 13.55 4.31 -13.70
C THR A 61 13.62 3.10 -14.65
N GLU A 62 12.51 2.37 -14.81
CA GLU A 62 12.45 1.13 -15.60
C GLU A 62 13.04 1.26 -17.02
N SER A 63 12.84 2.41 -17.66
CA SER A 63 13.38 2.69 -18.99
C SER A 63 14.90 2.83 -19.04
N VAL A 64 15.55 3.20 -17.93
CA VAL A 64 17.01 3.42 -17.87
C VAL A 64 17.75 2.12 -17.60
N ALA A 65 17.24 1.28 -16.69
CA ALA A 65 17.82 -0.03 -16.39
C ALA A 65 17.86 -0.96 -17.63
N LEU A 66 16.79 -0.94 -18.44
CA LEU A 66 16.70 -1.72 -19.68
C LEU A 66 17.72 -1.27 -20.74
N VAL A 67 18.02 0.03 -20.82
CA VAL A 67 18.98 0.58 -21.78
C VAL A 67 20.42 0.24 -21.38
N GLU A 68 20.71 0.18 -20.08
CA GLU A 68 22.04 -0.13 -19.56
C GLU A 68 22.37 -1.63 -19.66
N ASP A 69 21.40 -2.50 -19.36
CA ASP A 69 21.53 -3.96 -19.57
C ASP A 69 21.76 -4.29 -21.06
N ALA A 70 20.98 -3.69 -21.96
CA ALA A 70 21.14 -3.86 -23.40
C ALA A 70 22.51 -3.38 -23.91
N LYS A 71 23.03 -2.27 -23.37
CA LYS A 71 24.35 -1.74 -23.73
C LYS A 71 25.50 -2.62 -23.20
N SER A 72 25.35 -3.19 -22.01
CA SER A 72 26.32 -4.13 -21.44
C SER A 72 26.41 -5.44 -22.23
N LYS A 73 25.29 -5.88 -22.81
CA LYS A 73 25.17 -7.08 -23.66
C LYS A 73 25.45 -6.81 -25.15
N GLY A 74 25.87 -5.59 -25.51
CA GLY A 74 26.28 -5.25 -26.88
C GLY A 74 25.15 -5.06 -27.89
N VAL A 75 23.91 -4.86 -27.43
CA VAL A 75 22.74 -4.65 -28.30
C VAL A 75 22.60 -3.17 -28.66
N GLU A 76 22.54 -2.82 -29.95
CA GLU A 76 22.33 -1.43 -30.39
C GLU A 76 20.92 -0.92 -30.05
N VAL A 77 20.85 0.10 -29.18
CA VAL A 77 19.60 0.63 -28.60
C VAL A 77 19.05 1.85 -29.40
N LYS A 78 19.71 2.27 -30.48
CA LYS A 78 19.28 3.48 -31.21
C LYS A 78 18.04 3.21 -32.07
N GLY A 79 16.90 3.72 -31.61
CA GLY A 79 15.66 3.88 -32.39
C GLY A 79 14.65 2.73 -32.29
N ARG A 80 14.79 1.81 -31.33
CA ARG A 80 13.85 0.68 -31.13
C ARG A 80 12.92 0.91 -29.95
N LYS A 81 11.68 0.38 -30.03
CA LYS A 81 10.72 0.47 -28.93
C LYS A 81 11.15 -0.45 -27.77
N PRO A 82 10.88 -0.09 -26.51
CA PRO A 82 11.26 -0.89 -25.34
C PRO A 82 10.72 -2.33 -25.35
N GLU A 83 9.58 -2.53 -26.02
CA GLU A 83 8.89 -3.82 -26.16
C GLU A 83 9.69 -4.83 -27.00
N ASP A 84 10.38 -4.36 -28.05
CA ASP A 84 11.15 -5.22 -28.97
C ASP A 84 12.45 -5.70 -28.31
N ILE A 85 13.06 -4.84 -27.49
CA ILE A 85 14.30 -5.16 -26.75
C ILE A 85 14.04 -6.25 -25.70
N LYS A 86 12.88 -6.22 -25.05
CA LYS A 86 12.47 -7.23 -24.05
C LYS A 86 12.29 -8.62 -24.67
N LYS A 87 11.94 -8.70 -25.95
CA LYS A 87 11.76 -9.96 -26.68
C LYS A 87 13.09 -10.57 -27.09
N ASP A 88 14.01 -9.76 -27.62
CA ASP A 88 15.34 -10.22 -28.04
C ASP A 88 16.20 -10.70 -26.84
N ILE A 89 16.06 -10.07 -25.67
CA ILE A 89 16.76 -10.52 -24.44
C ILE A 89 16.22 -11.87 -23.94
N LYS A 90 14.93 -12.16 -24.13
CA LYS A 90 14.33 -13.47 -23.77
C LYS A 90 14.65 -14.58 -24.77
N GLU A 91 14.92 -14.24 -26.03
CA GLU A 91 15.27 -15.21 -27.08
C GLU A 91 16.77 -15.53 -27.11
N ALA A 92 17.61 -14.72 -26.46
CA ALA A 92 19.06 -14.90 -26.35
C ALA A 92 19.51 -15.60 -25.05
N GLU A 93 18.56 -15.95 -24.19
CA GLU A 93 18.74 -16.81 -23.01
C GLU A 93 18.57 -18.30 -23.40
#